data_AF-A0A1B3SL59-F1
#
_entry.id   AF-A0A1B3SL59-F1
#
_cell.length_a   1.000
_cell.length_b   1.000
_cell.length_c   1.000
_cell.angle_alpha   90.00
_cell.angle_beta   90.00
_cell.angle_gamma   90.00
#
_symmetry.space_group_name_H-M   'P 1'
#
loop_
_entity.id
_entity.type
_entity.pdbx_description
1 polymer ?
#
loop_
_entity_poly.entity_id
_entity_poly.type
_entity_poly.pdbx_seq_one_letter_code
_entity_poly.pdbx_strand_id
1 'polypeptide(L)'
;MDNSDLLKRIAELEQELEIYKEKEDFYENGMASIQEMALIARKNSERIIARSVEIAFRIKDIMQKGLARINNNPNDYEKIVKEFLEENKELFELDSDKIQAMAKNIAEKVEKYDID
;
A
#
# COMPACT_ATOMS: atom_id res chain seq x y z
N MET A 1 -33.55 -51.66 11.46
CA MET A 1 -32.56 -50.89 12.23
C MET A 1 -32.97 -50.98 13.68
N ASP A 2 -32.02 -51.34 14.54
CA ASP A 2 -32.25 -51.38 15.98
C ASP A 2 -32.16 -49.95 16.56
N ASN A 3 -32.78 -49.71 17.71
CA ASN A 3 -32.74 -48.42 18.40
C ASN A 3 -31.29 -48.00 18.73
N SER A 4 -30.40 -48.97 18.97
CA SER A 4 -28.97 -48.70 19.19
C SER A 4 -28.28 -48.12 17.95
N ASP A 5 -28.63 -48.59 16.75
CA ASP A 5 -28.07 -48.10 15.49
C ASP A 5 -28.54 -46.67 15.19
N LEU A 6 -29.81 -46.37 15.51
CA LEU A 6 -30.36 -45.02 15.36
C LEU A 6 -29.68 -44.03 16.30
N LEU A 7 -29.42 -44.41 17.55
CA LEU A 7 -28.71 -43.55 18.51
C LEU A 7 -27.26 -43.25 18.09
N LYS A 8 -26.54 -44.25 17.57
CA LYS A 8 -25.20 -44.03 17.00
C LYS A 8 -25.25 -43.08 15.81
N ARG A 9 -26.22 -43.27 14.93
CA ARG A 9 -26.36 -42.41 13.75
C ARG A 9 -26.70 -40.97 14.12
N ILE A 10 -27.52 -40.75 15.14
CA ILE A 10 -27.81 -39.42 15.67
C ILE A 10 -26.53 -38.77 16.20
N ALA A 11 -25.74 -39.48 17.01
CA ALA A 11 -24.48 -38.95 17.54
C ALA A 11 -23.45 -38.62 16.44
N GLU A 12 -23.33 -39.47 15.42
CA GLU A 12 -22.49 -39.20 14.25
C GLU A 12 -22.94 -37.94 13.51
N LEU A 13 -24.24 -37.79 13.28
CA LEU A 13 -24.81 -36.64 12.59
C LEU A 13 -24.66 -35.36 13.41
N GLU A 14 -24.83 -35.41 14.73
CA GLU A 14 -24.60 -34.27 15.62
C GLU A 14 -23.14 -33.81 15.57
N GLN A 15 -22.20 -34.75 15.57
CA GLN A 15 -20.77 -34.45 15.42
C GLN A 15 -20.45 -33.85 14.05
N GLU A 16 -21.03 -34.40 12.98
CA GLU A 16 -20.82 -33.88 11.62
C GLU A 16 -21.38 -32.46 11.48
N LEU A 17 -22.53 -32.20 12.09
CA LEU A 17 -23.19 -30.89 12.08
C LEU A 17 -22.37 -29.84 12.84
N GLU A 18 -21.74 -30.22 13.96
CA GLU A 18 -20.83 -29.34 14.68
C GLU A 18 -19.59 -28.98 13.85
N ILE A 19 -19.00 -29.96 13.17
CA ILE A 19 -17.87 -29.72 12.25
C ILE A 19 -18.27 -28.76 11.12
N TYR A 20 -19.49 -28.86 10.59
CA TYR A 20 -19.96 -27.93 9.56
C TYR A 20 -20.15 -26.51 10.09
N LYS A 21 -20.68 -26.34 11.31
CA LYS A 21 -20.79 -25.01 11.94
C LYS A 21 -19.43 -24.36 12.16
N GLU A 22 -18.46 -25.11 12.70
CA GLU A 22 -17.10 -24.58 12.91
C GLU A 22 -16.45 -24.14 11.59
N LYS A 23 -16.70 -24.88 10.50
CA LYS A 23 -16.23 -24.49 9.17
C LYS A 23 -16.95 -23.24 8.66
N GLU A 24 -18.26 -23.17 8.82
CA GLU A 24 -19.06 -22.01 8.42
C GLU A 24 -18.57 -20.75 9.15
N ASP A 25 -18.40 -20.81 10.47
CA ASP A 25 -17.85 -19.71 11.27
C ASP A 25 -16.44 -19.32 10.82
N PHE A 26 -15.58 -20.29 10.52
CA PHE A 26 -14.24 -20.02 10.00
C PHE A 26 -14.30 -19.31 8.64
N TYR A 27 -15.18 -19.75 7.74
CA TYR A 27 -15.33 -19.13 6.43
C TYR A 27 -15.94 -17.75 6.52
N GLU A 28 -16.99 -17.54 7.30
CA GLU A 28 -17.62 -16.22 7.44
C GLU A 28 -16.65 -15.19 8.05
N ASN A 29 -15.97 -15.56 9.14
CA ASN A 29 -15.00 -14.68 9.78
C ASN A 29 -13.77 -14.47 8.89
N GLY A 30 -13.25 -15.53 8.28
CA GLY A 30 -12.13 -15.46 7.36
C GLY A 30 -12.43 -14.58 6.14
N MET A 31 -13.65 -14.67 5.60
CA MET A 31 -14.05 -13.86 4.44
C MET A 31 -14.22 -12.39 4.81
N ALA A 32 -14.76 -12.09 6.00
CA ALA A 32 -14.83 -10.73 6.52
C ALA A 32 -13.43 -10.12 6.67
N SER A 33 -12.48 -10.85 7.26
CA SER A 33 -11.09 -10.39 7.40
C SER A 33 -10.40 -10.14 6.05
N ILE A 34 -10.61 -11.02 5.07
CA ILE A 34 -10.05 -10.83 3.71
C ILE A 34 -10.63 -9.59 3.05
N GLN A 35 -11.94 -9.35 3.17
CA GLN A 35 -12.59 -8.15 2.63
C GLN A 35 -12.05 -6.88 3.27
N GLU A 36 -11.81 -6.90 4.59
CA GLU A 36 -11.22 -5.78 5.31
C GLU A 36 -9.78 -5.51 4.85
N MET A 37 -8.94 -6.54 4.77
CA MET A 37 -7.57 -6.40 4.26
C MET A 37 -7.54 -5.87 2.82
N ALA A 38 -8.44 -6.37 1.95
CA ALA A 38 -8.55 -5.90 0.57
C ALA A 38 -8.97 -4.42 0.52
N LEU A 39 -9.88 -3.98 1.40
CA LEU A 39 -10.28 -2.59 1.51
C LEU A 39 -9.13 -1.69 1.99
N ILE A 40 -8.35 -2.13 2.98
CA ILE A 40 -7.18 -1.41 3.48
C ILE A 40 -6.12 -1.29 2.38
N ALA A 41 -5.80 -2.40 1.71
CA ALA A 41 -4.85 -2.42 0.61
C ALA A 41 -5.27 -1.46 -0.50
N ARG A 42 -6.56 -1.49 -0.90
CA ARG A 42 -7.11 -0.57 -1.89
C ARG A 42 -6.94 0.89 -1.48
N LYS A 43 -7.33 1.27 -0.26
CA LYS A 43 -7.19 2.64 0.24
C LYS A 43 -5.73 3.10 0.26
N ASN A 44 -4.81 2.20 0.60
CA ASN A 44 -3.38 2.50 0.58
C ASN A 44 -2.87 2.70 -0.84
N SER A 45 -3.27 1.86 -1.79
CA SER A 45 -2.96 2.05 -3.22
C SER A 45 -3.51 3.37 -3.75
N GLU A 46 -4.75 3.72 -3.44
CA GLU A 46 -5.37 5.00 -3.82
C GLU A 46 -4.58 6.19 -3.29
N ARG A 47 -4.11 6.13 -2.04
CA ARG A 47 -3.25 7.18 -1.44
C ARG A 47 -1.90 7.29 -2.14
N ILE A 48 -1.26 6.17 -2.44
CA ILE A 48 0.03 6.15 -3.16
C ILE A 48 -0.15 6.80 -4.52
N ILE A 49 -1.15 6.37 -5.29
CA ILE A 49 -1.45 6.92 -6.62
C ILE A 49 -1.71 8.42 -6.54
N ALA A 50 -2.55 8.87 -5.61
CA ALA A 50 -2.85 10.28 -5.44
C ALA A 50 -1.59 11.11 -5.15
N ARG A 51 -0.70 10.61 -4.28
CA ARG A 51 0.59 11.27 -3.98
C ARG A 51 1.52 11.29 -5.19
N SER A 52 1.61 10.19 -5.94
CA SER A 52 2.42 10.15 -7.16
C SER A 52 1.93 11.16 -8.20
N VAL A 53 0.60 11.29 -8.38
CA VAL A 53 0.01 12.30 -9.27
C VAL A 53 0.33 13.71 -8.79
N GLU A 54 0.19 13.99 -7.49
CA GLU A 54 0.53 15.29 -6.91
C GLU A 54 2.01 15.67 -7.16
N ILE A 55 2.94 14.73 -6.93
CA ILE A 55 4.37 14.92 -7.19
C ILE A 55 4.61 15.22 -8.67
N ALA A 56 3.98 14.46 -9.58
CA ALA A 56 4.12 14.69 -11.01
C ALA A 56 3.64 16.10 -11.43
N PHE A 57 2.53 16.59 -10.86
CA PHE A 57 2.07 17.96 -11.09
C PHE A 57 3.05 19.01 -10.58
N ARG A 58 3.65 18.80 -9.40
CA ARG A 58 4.66 19.73 -8.85
C ARG A 58 5.91 19.76 -9.74
N ILE A 59 6.39 18.62 -10.19
CA ILE A 59 7.54 18.52 -11.11
C ILE A 59 7.24 19.27 -12.40
N LYS A 60 6.05 19.07 -12.98
CA LYS A 60 5.63 19.79 -14.18
C LYS A 60 5.65 21.30 -13.98
N ASP A 61 5.11 21.80 -12.86
CA ASP A 61 5.08 23.24 -12.55
C ASP A 61 6.50 23.81 -12.39
N ILE A 62 7.38 23.09 -11.69
CA ILE A 62 8.81 23.43 -11.54
C ILE A 62 9.47 23.55 -12.92
N MET A 63 9.31 22.55 -13.78
CA MET A 63 9.85 22.56 -15.15
C MET A 63 9.29 23.71 -15.98
N GLN A 64 7.98 23.97 -15.92
CA GLN A 64 7.34 25.07 -16.64
C GLN A 64 7.90 26.43 -16.20
N LYS A 65 8.10 26.64 -14.90
CA LYS A 65 8.71 27.87 -14.36
C LYS A 65 10.16 28.02 -14.81
N GLY A 66 10.95 26.94 -14.78
CA GLY A 66 12.32 26.94 -15.28
C GLY A 66 12.39 27.32 -16.76
N LEU A 67 11.58 26.68 -17.60
CA LEU A 67 11.51 26.98 -19.04
C LEU A 67 11.03 28.41 -19.32
N ALA A 68 10.05 28.90 -18.57
CA ALA A 68 9.59 30.29 -18.70
C ALA A 68 10.69 31.30 -18.37
N ARG A 69 11.50 31.04 -17.33
CA ARG A 69 12.65 31.90 -16.99
C ARG A 69 13.68 31.94 -18.11
N ILE A 70 13.98 30.78 -18.72
CA ILE A 70 14.91 30.67 -19.86
C ILE A 70 14.36 31.43 -21.07
N ASN A 71 13.09 31.23 -21.43
CA ASN A 71 12.46 31.90 -22.56
C ASN A 71 12.48 33.43 -22.40
N ASN A 72 12.31 33.93 -21.18
CA ASN A 72 12.31 35.37 -20.90
C ASN A 72 13.73 35.97 -20.84
N ASN A 73 14.76 35.18 -20.53
CA ASN A 73 16.14 35.64 -20.36
C ASN A 73 17.14 34.67 -21.03
N PRO A 74 17.11 34.53 -22.37
CA PRO A 74 17.87 33.48 -23.07
C PRO A 74 19.39 33.62 -22.95
N ASN A 75 19.89 34.84 -22.74
CA ASN A 75 21.33 35.09 -22.57
C ASN A 75 21.87 34.58 -21.21
N ASP A 76 20.98 34.36 -20.23
CA ASP A 76 21.34 33.89 -18.88
C ASP A 76 21.04 32.40 -18.68
N TYR A 77 20.86 31.63 -19.76
CA TYR A 77 20.39 30.24 -19.69
C TYR A 77 21.26 29.38 -18.75
N GLU A 78 22.60 29.48 -18.83
CA GLU A 78 23.51 28.67 -18.02
C GLU A 78 23.33 28.92 -16.53
N LYS A 79 23.11 30.18 -16.15
CA LYS A 79 22.87 30.57 -14.77
C LYS A 79 21.53 30.02 -14.29
N ILE A 80 20.48 30.18 -15.10
CA ILE A 80 19.13 29.72 -14.77
C ILE A 80 19.09 28.19 -14.62
N VAL A 81 19.80 27.45 -15.49
CA VAL A 81 19.90 25.99 -15.40
C VAL A 81 20.67 25.56 -14.16
N LYS A 82 21.79 26.21 -13.82
CA LYS A 82 22.54 25.90 -12.58
C LYS A 82 21.71 26.14 -11.33
N GLU A 83 21.01 27.27 -11.25
CA GLU A 83 20.10 27.56 -10.14
C GLU A 83 18.98 26.53 -10.06
N PHE A 84 18.37 26.17 -11.20
CA PHE A 84 17.32 25.16 -11.26
C PHE A 84 17.79 23.79 -10.77
N LEU A 85 18.97 23.33 -11.18
CA LEU A 85 19.52 22.05 -10.74
C LEU A 85 19.86 22.04 -9.25
N GLU A 86 20.38 23.14 -8.71
CA GLU A 86 20.71 23.24 -7.28
C GLU A 86 19.45 23.31 -6.41
N GLU A 87 18.47 24.14 -6.78
CA GLU A 87 17.19 24.27 -6.08
C GLU A 87 16.38 22.96 -6.05
N ASN A 88 16.59 22.10 -7.05
CA ASN A 88 15.83 20.86 -7.24
C ASN A 88 16.73 19.62 -7.17
N LYS A 89 17.90 19.72 -6.54
CA LYS A 89 18.93 18.67 -6.49
C LYS A 89 18.39 17.32 -5.98
N GLU A 90 17.56 17.36 -4.94
CA GLU A 90 16.93 16.16 -4.36
C GLU A 90 16.02 15.41 -5.36
N LEU A 91 15.52 16.09 -6.39
CA LEU A 91 14.68 15.52 -7.43
C LEU A 91 15.50 14.73 -8.47
N PHE A 92 16.78 15.09 -8.63
CA PHE A 92 17.69 14.52 -9.63
C PHE A 92 18.71 13.55 -9.01
N GLU A 93 19.02 13.69 -7.72
CA GLU A 93 19.86 12.76 -6.97
C GLU A 93 19.02 11.65 -6.33
N LEU A 94 18.57 10.70 -7.17
CA LEU A 94 17.96 9.45 -6.71
C LEU A 94 19.07 8.44 -6.36
N ASP A 95 19.36 8.31 -5.07
CA ASP A 95 20.23 7.26 -4.54
C ASP A 95 19.37 6.03 -4.20
N SER A 96 19.42 5.00 -5.06
CA SER A 96 18.63 3.78 -4.89
C SER A 96 18.86 3.10 -3.55
N ASP A 97 20.08 3.16 -3.04
CA ASP A 97 20.48 2.49 -1.81
C ASP A 97 19.89 3.20 -0.59
N LYS A 98 19.85 4.54 -0.60
CA LYS A 98 19.13 5.32 0.42
C LYS A 98 17.63 5.05 0.42
N ILE A 99 17.02 4.98 -0.77
CA ILE A 99 15.58 4.69 -0.88
C ILE A 99 15.27 3.30 -0.32
N GLN A 100 16.09 2.31 -0.67
CA GLN A 100 15.92 0.94 -0.19
C GLN A 100 16.14 0.84 1.33
N ALA A 101 17.14 1.54 1.87
CA ALA A 101 17.38 1.62 3.30
C ALA A 101 16.23 2.31 4.06
N MET A 102 15.66 3.38 3.51
CA MET A 102 14.49 4.05 4.09
C MET A 102 13.25 3.15 4.05
N ALA A 103 12.99 2.49 2.92
CA ALA A 103 11.86 1.56 2.78
C ALA A 103 11.95 0.42 3.80
N LYS A 104 13.15 -0.15 3.98
CA LYS A 104 13.42 -1.19 4.98
C LYS A 104 13.17 -0.69 6.42
N ASN A 105 13.71 0.48 6.77
CA ASN A 105 13.48 1.09 8.09
C ASN A 105 12.00 1.39 8.37
N ILE A 106 11.22 1.77 7.36
CA ILE A 106 9.78 2.00 7.50
C ILE A 106 9.07 0.66 7.74
N ALA A 107 9.37 -0.38 6.96
CA ALA A 107 8.78 -1.70 7.14
C ALA A 107 9.05 -2.29 8.54
N GLU A 108 10.30 -2.21 9.00
CA GLU A 108 10.71 -2.70 10.33
C GLU A 108 10.08 -1.91 11.49
N LYS A 109 9.76 -0.62 11.28
CA LYS A 109 9.03 0.18 12.28
C LYS A 109 7.56 -0.20 12.36
N VAL A 110 6.92 -0.52 11.24
CA VAL A 110 5.51 -0.95 11.22
C VAL A 110 5.33 -2.28 11.97
N GLU A 111 6.25 -3.24 11.80
CA GLU A 111 6.23 -4.52 12.53
C GLU A 111 6.32 -4.37 14.07
N LYS A 112 6.88 -3.26 14.57
CA LYS A 112 6.99 -2.99 16.02
C LYS A 112 5.74 -2.40 16.67
N TYR A 113 4.77 -1.93 15.89
CA TYR A 113 3.54 -1.31 16.41
C TYR A 113 2.30 -2.20 16.29
N ASP A 114 2.42 -3.41 15.72
CA ASP A 114 1.35 -4.42 15.64
C ASP A 114 1.44 -5.50 16.77
N ILE A 115 2.22 -5.23 17.81
CA ILE A 115 2.27 -6.03 19.05
C ILE A 115 1.91 -5.12 20.22
N ASP A 116 0.61 -4.87 20.40
CA ASP A 116 -0.03 -4.53 21.69
C ASP A 116 -1.55 -4.75 21.58
#